data_AF-A0A392PI36-F1
#
_entry.id   AF-A0A392PI36-F1
#
_cell.length_a   1.000
_cell.length_b   1.000
_cell.length_c   1.000
_cell.angle_alpha   90.00
_cell.angle_beta   90.00
_cell.angle_gamma   90.00
#
_symmetry.space_group_name_H-M   'P 1'
#
loop_
_entity.id
_entity.type
_entity.pdbx_description
1 polymer ?
#
loop_
_entity_poly.entity_id
_entity_poly.type
_entity_poly.pdbx_seq_one_letter_code
_entity_poly.pdbx_strand_id
1 'polypeptide(L)' 'MAILYALVARGTVVLAEFSAVTGNTGAVARRLLEKLPTESESRLCFSQDRYIFHILRSDSLTYLCMANDTFG' A
#
# COMPACT_ATOMS: atom_id res chain seq x y z
N MET A 1 15.02 8.05 -0.09
CA MET A 1 15.09 7.07 -1.20
C MET A 1 15.06 5.65 -0.65
N ALA A 2 13.87 5.13 -0.33
CA ALA A 2 13.64 3.70 -0.11
C ALA A 2 12.13 3.44 -0.07
N ILE A 3 11.70 2.32 -0.67
CA ILE A 3 10.40 1.73 -0.34
C ILE A 3 10.56 1.14 1.06
N LEU A 4 9.82 1.66 2.03
CA LEU A 4 9.91 1.27 3.43
C LEU A 4 9.02 0.07 3.75
N TYR A 5 7.94 -0.07 2.98
CA TYR A 5 6.98 -1.16 3.12
C TYR A 5 6.38 -1.49 1.76
N ALA A 6 6.17 -2.77 1.50
CA ALA A 6 5.46 -3.24 0.32
C ALA A 6 4.59 -4.43 0.68
N LEU A 7 3.40 -4.52 0.07
CA LEU A 7 2.55 -5.70 0.15
C LEU A 7 1.91 -6.02 -1.19
N VAL A 8 1.52 -7.28 -1.33
CA VAL A 8 0.62 -7.77 -2.37
C VAL A 8 -0.56 -8.43 -1.68
N ALA A 9 -1.77 -8.00 -2.04
CA ALA A 9 -3.01 -8.51 -1.49
C ALA A 9 -4.01 -8.83 -2.60
N ARG A 10 -5.00 -9.68 -2.28
CA ARG A 10 -6.17 -9.93 -3.11
C ARG A 10 -7.41 -9.52 -2.30
N GLY A 11 -7.98 -8.36 -2.63
CA GLY A 11 -9.00 -7.73 -1.78
C GLY A 11 -8.41 -7.37 -0.42
N THR A 12 -8.96 -7.93 0.66
CA THR A 12 -8.48 -7.73 2.03
C THR A 12 -7.46 -8.78 2.49
N VAL A 13 -7.19 -9.80 1.68
CA VAL A 13 -6.28 -10.90 2.03
C VAL A 13 -4.86 -10.55 1.56
N VAL A 14 -3.95 -10.35 2.51
CA VAL A 14 -2.53 -10.13 2.22
C VAL A 14 -1.87 -11.47 1.86
N LEU A 15 -1.25 -11.54 0.69
CA LEU A 15 -0.53 -12.72 0.19
C LEU A 15 0.95 -12.67 0.60
N ALA A 16 1.55 -11.49 0.52
CA ALA A 16 2.92 -11.24 0.94
C ALA A 16 3.05 -9.79 1.41
N GLU A 17 3.83 -9.57 2.47
CA GLU A 17 4.21 -8.23 2.91
C GLU A 17 5.67 -8.22 3.38
N PHE A 18 6.31 -7.06 3.22
CA PHE A 18 7.65 -6.81 3.68
C PHE A 18 7.73 -5.39 4.28
N SER A 19 8.40 -5.28 5.42
CA SER A 19 8.66 -4.00 6.09
C SER A 19 10.15 -3.86 6.38
N ALA A 20 10.76 -2.80 5.85
CA ALA A 20 12.12 -2.38 6.18
C ALA A 20 12.17 -1.56 7.48
N VAL A 21 11.01 -1.16 8.01
CA VAL A 21 10.86 -0.36 9.22
C VAL A 21 9.98 -1.06 10.25
N THR A 22 10.30 -0.92 11.53
CA THR A 22 9.41 -1.33 12.62
C THR A 22 8.36 -0.26 12.86
N GLY A 23 7.08 -0.65 12.87
CA GLY A 23 5.97 0.28 13.07
C GLY A 23 4.61 -0.36 12.85
N ASN A 24 3.57 0.47 12.79
CA ASN A 24 2.19 0.05 12.56
C ASN A 24 1.79 0.01 11.07
N THR A 25 2.76 0.07 10.16
CA THR A 25 2.52 0.19 8.72
C THR A 25 1.63 -0.92 8.18
N GLY A 26 1.82 -2.17 8.60
CA GLY A 26 0.97 -3.28 8.18
C GLY A 26 -0.50 -3.11 8.61
N ALA A 27 -0.76 -2.55 9.81
CA ALA A 27 -2.11 -2.27 10.25
C ALA A 27 -2.75 -1.12 9.45
N VAL A 28 -1.97 -0.10 9.09
CA VAL A 28 -2.42 1.02 8.23
C VAL A 28 -2.73 0.51 6.83
N ALA A 29 -1.86 -0.34 6.25
CA ALA A 29 -2.05 -0.90 4.93
C ALA A 29 -3.31 -1.78 4.84
N ARG A 30 -3.61 -2.58 5.86
CA ARG A 30 -4.87 -3.36 5.93
C ARG A 30 -6.11 -2.48 5.95
N ARG A 31 -6.09 -1.38 6.73
CA ARG A 31 -7.18 -0.40 6.73
C ARG A 31 -7.36 0.30 5.38
N LEU A 32 -6.27 0.53 4.65
CA LEU A 32 -6.32 1.04 3.28
C LEU A 32 -6.97 0.02 2.35
N LEU A 33 -6.62 -1.27 2.44
CA LEU A 33 -7.25 -2.34 1.66
C LEU A 33 -8.76 -2.43 1.91
N GLU A 34 -9.23 -2.23 3.15
CA GLU A 34 -10.66 -2.22 3.48
C GLU A 34 -11.42 -1.02 2.86
N LYS A 35 -10.73 0.10 2.66
CA LYS A 35 -11.31 1.33 2.09
C LYS A 35 -11.23 1.40 0.56
N LEU A 36 -10.47 0.52 -0.07
CA LEU A 36 -10.27 0.54 -1.51
C LEU A 36 -11.57 0.12 -2.23
N PRO A 37 -12.02 0.90 -3.23
CA PRO A 37 -13.20 0.55 -3.99
C PRO A 37 -12.96 -0.75 -4.78
N THR A 38 -14.01 -1.55 -4.95
CA THR A 38 -13.96 -2.88 -5.58
C THR A 38 -13.67 -2.85 -7.09
N GLU A 39 -13.41 -1.69 -7.68
CA GLU A 39 -13.17 -1.48 -9.12
C GLU A 39 -11.95 -2.26 -9.66
N SER A 40 -12.00 -2.64 -10.93
CA SER A 40 -11.11 -3.64 -11.52
C SER A 40 -9.67 -3.16 -11.69
N GLU A 41 -9.48 -1.89 -12.05
CA GLU A 41 -8.16 -1.28 -12.24
C GLU A 41 -8.15 0.12 -11.65
N SER A 42 -7.20 0.41 -10.79
CA SER A 42 -7.10 1.71 -10.13
C SER A 42 -5.67 1.97 -9.70
N ARG A 43 -5.20 3.20 -9.92
CA ARG A 43 -3.95 3.71 -9.37
C ARG A 43 -4.27 4.86 -8.44
N LEU A 44 -3.89 4.72 -7.17
CA LEU A 44 -4.20 5.67 -6.11
C LEU A 44 -2.93 6.02 -5.35
N CYS A 45 -2.84 7.27 -4.93
CA CYS A 45 -1.74 7.78 -4.12
C CYS A 45 -2.35 8.39 -2.86
N PHE A 46 -2.04 7.83 -1.70
CA PHE A 46 -2.44 8.40 -0.41
C PHE A 46 -1.23 9.00 0.28
N SER A 47 -1.23 10.32 0.44
CA SER A 47 -0.24 10.99 1.28
C SER A 47 -0.77 11.10 2.70
N GLN A 48 -0.01 10.63 3.67
CA GLN A 48 -0.30 10.78 5.08
C GLN A 48 0.98 11.23 5.81
N ASP A 49 0.95 12.45 6.31
CA ASP A 49 2.08 13.09 7.00
C ASP A 49 3.33 13.10 6.11
N ARG A 50 4.43 12.44 6.51
CA ARG A 50 5.67 12.31 5.73
C ARG A 50 5.73 11.09 4.82
N TYR A 51 4.64 10.33 4.68
CA TYR A 51 4.65 9.09 3.89
C TYR A 51 3.63 9.10 2.77
N ILE A 52 4.04 8.53 1.65
CA ILE A 52 3.20 8.34 0.47
C ILE A 52 2.98 6.84 0.28
N PHE A 53 1.71 6.45 0.25
CA PHE A 53 1.26 5.11 -0.08
C PHE A 53 0.82 5.08 -1.54
N HIS A 54 1.56 4.36 -2.37
CA HIS A 54 1.17 4.10 -3.74
C HIS A 54 0.43 2.78 -3.80
N ILE A 55 -0.71 2.78 -4.48
CA ILE A 55 -1.56 1.62 -4.65
C ILE A 55 -1.80 1.43 -6.13
N LEU A 56 -1.53 0.23 -6.61
CA LEU A 56 -1.85 -0.22 -7.95
C LEU A 56 -2.73 -1.46 -7.84
N ARG A 57 -3.89 -1.43 -8.47
CA ARG A 57 -4.75 -2.61 -8.60
C ARG A 57 -4.79 -3.05 -10.05
N SER A 58 -4.51 -4.33 -10.28
CA SER A 58 -4.44 -4.96 -11.60
C SER A 58 -4.70 -6.46 -11.45
N ASP A 59 -5.47 -7.05 -12.36
CA ASP A 59 -5.76 -8.49 -12.39
C ASP A 59 -6.25 -9.08 -11.06
N SER A 60 -7.16 -8.37 -10.37
CA SER A 60 -7.67 -8.72 -9.03
C SER A 60 -6.65 -8.70 -7.88
N LEU A 61 -5.40 -8.33 -8.16
CA LEU A 61 -4.33 -8.12 -7.19
C LEU A 61 -4.16 -6.64 -6.88
N THR A 62 -3.82 -6.36 -5.64
CA THR A 62 -3.53 -5.03 -5.12
C THR A 62 -2.09 -5.00 -4.66
N TYR A 63 -1.31 -4.17 -5.31
CA TYR A 63 0.07 -3.86 -4.98
C TYR A 63 0.08 -2.55 -4.21
N LEU A 64 0.65 -2.54 -3.02
CA LEU A 64 0.77 -1.34 -2.20
C LEU A 64 2.22 -1.17 -1.77
N CYS A 65 2.76 0.04 -1.90
CA CYS A 65 4.05 0.39 -1.34
C CYS A 65 4.01 1.73 -0.61
N MET A 66 4.83 1.84 0.42
CA MET A 66 5.01 3.05 1.22
C MET A 66 6.40 3.60 0.97
N ALA A 67 6.47 4.87 0.63
CA ALA A 67 7.70 5.64 0.49
C ALA A 67 7.63 6.90 1.36
N ASN A 68 8.78 7.52 1.61
CA ASN A 68 8.83 8.84 2.25
C ASN A 68 8.41 9.94 1.27
N ASP A 69 7.93 11.09 1.75
CA ASP A 69 7.46 12.24 0.95
C ASP A 69 8.54 12.85 0.04
N THR A 70 9.80 12.61 0.36
CA THR A 70 10.97 12.98 -0.47
C THR A 70 11.16 12.06 -1.68
N PHE A 71 10.31 11.05 -1.87
CA PHE A 71 10.23 10.21 -3.06
C PHE A 71 9.13 10.77 -3.97
N GLY A 72 9.49 11.80 -4.75
CA GLY A 72 8.64 12.46 -5.74
C GLY A 72 9.05 12.13 -7.17
#